data_AF-A0A961DR58-F1
#
_entry.id   AF-A0A961DR58-F1
#
_cell.length_a   1.000
_cell.length_b   1.000
_cell.length_c   1.000
_cell.angle_alpha   90.00
_cell.angle_beta   90.00
_cell.angle_gamma   90.00
#
_symmetry.space_group_name_H-M   'P 1'
#
loop_
_entity.id
_entity.type
_entity.pdbx_description
1 polymer ?
#
loop_
_entity_poly.entity_id
_entity_poly.type
_entity_poly.pdbx_seq_one_letter_code
_entity_poly.pdbx_strand_id
1 'polypeptide(L)'
;MSEDVTPRVSRRSVLTGGAAAAVGLGVGAGAGVAIAKSGSSDEGGSGKGGSGEGGASHDIVEFRGAHQAGIITPAQDRLYFAAFDVITDDRTELAAMLAKWTEAAERLTRGEEHGRYGATGGPALAPPEDTG
;
A
#
# COMPACT_ATOMS: atom_id res chain seq x y z
N MET A 1 -28.92 34.35 -18.96
CA MET A 1 -28.76 33.37 -17.88
C MET A 1 -27.29 33.34 -17.52
N SER A 2 -26.95 33.88 -16.35
CA SER A 2 -25.58 33.90 -15.84
C SER A 2 -25.23 32.51 -15.31
N GLU A 3 -24.18 31.89 -15.84
CA GLU A 3 -23.69 30.61 -15.34
C GLU A 3 -22.88 30.86 -14.06
N ASP A 4 -23.35 30.26 -12.97
CA ASP A 4 -22.69 30.26 -11.67
C ASP A 4 -21.53 29.25 -11.73
N VAL A 5 -20.29 29.74 -11.84
CA VAL A 5 -19.09 28.90 -11.79
C VAL A 5 -18.74 28.66 -10.33
N THR A 6 -19.11 27.51 -9.78
CA THR A 6 -18.70 27.12 -8.43
C THR A 6 -17.17 26.89 -8.39
N PRO A 7 -16.43 27.59 -7.52
CA PRO A 7 -14.98 27.42 -7.42
C PRO A 7 -14.63 26.03 -6.90
N ARG A 8 -13.90 25.24 -7.70
CA ARG A 8 -13.37 23.94 -7.28
C ARG A 8 -12.18 24.16 -6.34
N VAL A 9 -12.28 23.65 -5.11
CA VAL A 9 -11.16 23.63 -4.16
C VAL A 9 -10.04 22.77 -4.73
N SER A 10 -8.88 23.39 -4.97
CA SER A 10 -7.70 22.72 -5.52
C SER A 10 -6.93 22.00 -4.40
N ARG A 11 -6.63 20.71 -4.59
CA ARG A 11 -5.82 19.91 -3.66
C ARG A 11 -4.45 20.54 -3.36
N ARG A 12 -3.96 21.38 -4.28
CA ARG A 12 -2.68 22.11 -4.15
C ARG A 12 -2.74 23.23 -3.11
N SER A 13 -3.90 23.84 -2.87
CA SER A 13 -4.02 24.94 -1.88
C SER A 13 -4.06 24.45 -0.43
N VAL A 14 -4.47 23.20 -0.22
CA VAL A 14 -4.50 22.56 1.12
C VAL A 14 -3.07 22.27 1.61
N LEU A 15 -2.18 21.87 0.71
CA LEU A 15 -0.78 21.58 1.05
C LEU A 15 0.06 22.85 1.29
N THR A 16 -0.28 23.97 0.66
CA THR A 16 0.43 25.24 0.87
C THR A 16 -0.15 26.10 2.01
N GLY A 17 -1.39 25.85 2.46
CA GLY A 17 -2.06 26.63 3.50
C GLY A 17 -1.87 26.15 4.95
N GLY A 18 -1.30 24.95 5.17
CA GLY A 18 -1.28 24.29 6.49
C GLY A 18 -0.11 24.62 7.42
N ALA A 19 0.83 25.50 7.03
CA ALA A 19 2.08 25.70 7.77
C ALA A 19 2.10 26.89 8.74
N ALA A 20 0.97 27.54 9.03
CA ALA A 20 0.93 28.77 9.83
C ALA A 20 -0.12 28.75 10.95
N ALA A 21 0.06 27.91 11.97
CA ALA A 21 -0.48 28.14 13.32
C ALA A 21 0.04 27.13 14.36
N ALA A 22 1.22 27.37 14.93
CA ALA A 22 1.56 26.97 16.31
C ALA A 22 2.89 27.61 16.75
N VAL A 23 2.95 28.95 16.79
CA VAL A 23 3.97 29.65 17.59
C VAL A 23 3.35 29.93 18.96
N GLY A 24 3.51 28.98 19.87
CA GLY A 24 3.26 29.15 21.30
C GLY A 24 4.60 29.20 22.03
N LEU A 25 5.09 30.41 22.29
CA LEU A 25 6.23 30.70 23.15
C LEU A 25 5.89 30.35 24.60
N GLY A 26 6.64 29.41 25.19
CA GLY A 26 6.62 29.11 26.62
C GLY A 26 8.03 28.92 27.15
N VAL A 27 8.64 30.02 27.63
CA VAL A 27 9.85 29.99 28.46
C VAL A 27 9.42 29.65 29.89
N GLY A 28 9.82 28.47 30.38
CA GLY A 28 9.55 28.03 31.75
C GLY A 28 10.45 26.86 32.12
N ALA A 29 11.44 27.14 32.97
CA ALA A 29 12.29 26.13 33.59
C ALA A 29 11.53 25.36 34.68
N GLY A 30 11.70 24.03 34.70
CA GLY A 30 11.45 23.18 35.87
C GLY A 30 10.02 22.65 36.04
N ALA A 31 9.81 21.39 35.65
CA ALA A 31 9.08 20.36 36.41
C ALA A 31 8.91 19.13 35.50
N GLY A 32 9.46 18.00 35.94
CA GLY A 32 9.46 16.75 35.19
C GLY A 32 8.05 16.24 34.88
N VAL A 33 7.82 15.88 33.62
CA VAL A 33 6.68 15.06 33.23
C VAL A 33 7.06 13.61 33.55
N ALA A 34 6.46 13.07 34.61
CA ALA A 34 6.65 11.71 35.06
C ALA A 34 6.12 10.71 34.01
N ILE A 35 7.03 9.98 33.37
CA ILE A 35 6.69 8.80 32.59
C ILE A 35 6.36 7.69 33.59
N ALA A 36 5.08 7.39 33.76
CA ALA A 36 4.60 6.30 34.59
C ALA A 36 5.08 4.96 34.01
N LYS A 37 6.15 4.43 34.60
CA LYS A 37 6.68 3.09 34.36
C LYS A 37 5.82 2.09 35.15
N SER A 38 4.74 1.57 34.54
CA SER A 38 4.05 0.42 35.09
C SER A 38 4.82 -0.84 34.71
N GLY A 39 5.67 -1.28 35.62
CA GLY A 39 6.27 -2.61 35.59
C GLY A 39 5.27 -3.63 36.08
N SER A 40 4.96 -4.61 35.22
CA SER A 40 4.48 -5.92 35.63
C SER A 40 5.35 -6.93 34.90
N SER A 41 6.25 -7.54 35.66
CA SER A 41 7.02 -8.70 35.29
C SER A 41 6.06 -9.86 34.99
N ASP A 42 6.09 -10.35 33.76
CA ASP A 42 5.73 -11.73 33.48
C ASP A 42 6.89 -12.34 32.69
N GLU A 43 7.61 -13.23 33.38
CA GLU A 43 8.64 -14.09 32.83
C GLU A 43 8.01 -15.16 31.94
N GLY A 44 8.46 -15.27 30.69
CA GLY A 44 8.21 -16.45 29.86
C GLY A 44 7.82 -16.16 28.42
N GLY A 45 8.77 -15.69 27.63
CA GLY A 45 8.54 -15.49 26.19
C GLY A 45 9.84 -15.24 25.44
N SER A 46 10.68 -16.27 25.39
CA SER A 46 11.87 -16.44 24.54
C SER A 46 12.03 -15.39 23.45
N GLY A 47 13.02 -14.50 23.64
CA GLY A 47 13.52 -13.64 22.58
C GLY A 47 13.88 -14.46 21.35
N LYS A 48 13.18 -14.19 20.26
CA LYS A 48 13.76 -14.19 18.92
C LYS A 48 13.64 -12.78 18.37
N GLY A 49 14.47 -11.89 18.89
CA GLY A 49 15.07 -10.85 18.05
C GLY A 49 15.98 -11.57 17.07
N GLY A 50 15.39 -12.14 16.03
CA GLY A 50 16.14 -12.69 14.91
C GLY A 50 16.57 -11.52 14.04
N SER A 51 17.72 -10.95 14.32
CA SER A 51 18.55 -10.36 13.27
C SER A 51 18.97 -11.50 12.35
N GLY A 52 18.06 -11.92 11.47
CA GLY A 52 18.35 -12.83 10.39
C GLY A 52 19.04 -12.03 9.29
N GLU A 53 20.36 -11.97 9.35
CA GLU A 53 21.16 -11.59 8.19
C GLU A 53 20.88 -12.57 7.04
N GLY A 54 20.31 -12.03 5.96
CA GLY A 54 20.72 -12.36 4.59
C GLY A 54 20.45 -13.77 4.10
N GLY A 55 19.20 -14.18 4.06
CA GLY A 55 18.73 -15.14 3.08
C GLY A 55 17.45 -14.59 2.48
N ALA A 56 17.46 -14.22 1.20
CA ALA A 56 16.24 -13.94 0.46
C ALA A 56 15.41 -15.24 0.48
N SER A 57 14.56 -15.39 1.49
CA SER A 57 13.61 -16.48 1.48
C SER A 57 12.69 -16.21 0.30
N HIS A 58 12.58 -17.19 -0.59
CA HIS A 58 11.56 -17.24 -1.63
C HIS A 58 10.17 -17.47 -1.00
N ASP A 59 9.88 -16.75 0.08
CA ASP A 59 8.62 -16.88 0.80
C ASP A 59 7.55 -16.14 0.02
N ILE A 60 6.51 -16.90 -0.33
CA ILE A 60 5.27 -16.35 -0.87
C ILE A 60 4.63 -15.53 0.25
N VAL A 61 4.42 -14.24 0.00
CA VAL A 61 3.66 -13.36 0.91
C VAL A 61 2.17 -13.54 0.63
N GLU A 62 1.40 -13.84 1.67
CA GLU A 62 -0.06 -13.99 1.57
C GLU A 62 -0.71 -12.71 1.00
N PHE A 63 -1.50 -12.88 -0.06
CA PHE A 63 -2.19 -11.78 -0.72
C PHE A 63 -3.44 -11.34 0.04
N ARG A 64 -4.13 -12.29 0.69
CA ARG A 64 -5.39 -12.05 1.39
C ARG A 64 -5.16 -11.80 2.87
N GLY A 65 -5.77 -10.74 3.39
CA GLY A 65 -5.72 -10.38 4.80
C GLY A 65 -6.59 -9.18 5.10
N ALA A 66 -6.68 -8.80 6.37
CA ALA A 66 -7.37 -7.58 6.79
C ALA A 66 -6.69 -6.29 6.26
N HIS A 67 -5.38 -6.37 6.01
CA HIS A 67 -4.55 -5.30 5.46
C HIS A 67 -3.79 -5.81 4.24
N GLN A 68 -3.51 -4.90 3.29
CA GLN A 68 -2.71 -5.23 2.11
C GLN A 68 -1.26 -5.51 2.48
N ALA A 69 -0.65 -6.48 1.81
CA ALA A 69 0.79 -6.70 1.82
C ALA A 69 1.54 -5.48 1.26
N GLY A 70 2.82 -5.34 1.60
CA GLY A 70 3.67 -4.22 1.18
C GLY A 70 3.65 -3.00 2.11
N ILE A 71 2.89 -3.04 3.22
CA ILE A 71 2.90 -1.98 4.26
C ILE A 71 3.79 -2.36 5.44
N ILE A 72 3.42 -3.42 6.16
CA ILE A 72 4.20 -3.97 7.28
C ILE A 72 5.05 -5.17 6.85
N THR A 73 4.90 -5.63 5.60
CA THR A 73 5.76 -6.64 4.99
C THR A 73 7.20 -6.15 5.04
N PRO A 74 8.19 -6.99 5.40
CA PRO A 74 9.59 -6.61 5.33
C PRO A 74 9.96 -6.06 3.95
N ALA A 75 10.82 -5.05 3.91
CA ALA A 75 11.22 -4.43 2.66
C ALA A 75 11.89 -5.44 1.72
N GLN A 76 11.47 -5.42 0.45
CA GLN A 76 12.02 -6.25 -0.62
C GLN A 76 13.15 -5.52 -1.37
N ASP A 77 14.03 -6.26 -2.02
CA ASP A 77 15.21 -5.71 -2.71
C ASP A 77 14.90 -4.89 -3.98
N ARG A 78 13.67 -5.00 -4.52
CA ARG A 78 13.23 -4.41 -5.80
C ARG A 78 11.88 -3.73 -5.62
N LEU A 79 11.66 -2.64 -6.36
CA LEU A 79 10.39 -1.91 -6.40
C LEU A 79 10.05 -1.47 -7.82
N TYR A 80 8.81 -1.76 -8.24
CA TYR A 80 8.16 -1.09 -9.36
C TYR A 80 6.98 -0.29 -8.82
N PHE A 81 6.90 0.99 -9.18
CA PHE A 81 5.83 1.89 -8.77
C PHE A 81 5.17 2.51 -10.00
N ALA A 82 3.84 2.54 -10.02
CA ALA A 82 3.06 3.08 -11.13
C ALA A 82 1.87 3.90 -10.61
N ALA A 83 1.50 4.92 -11.38
CA ALA A 83 0.27 5.69 -11.20
C ALA A 83 -0.52 5.65 -12.51
N PHE A 84 -1.84 5.54 -12.41
CA PHE A 84 -2.74 5.40 -13.56
C PHE A 84 -3.83 6.47 -13.52
N ASP A 85 -4.15 7.02 -14.69
CA ASP A 85 -5.33 7.85 -14.88
C ASP A 85 -6.54 6.96 -15.21
N VAL A 86 -7.68 7.22 -14.57
CA VAL A 86 -8.95 6.56 -14.90
C VAL A 86 -9.58 7.33 -16.07
N ILE A 87 -9.77 6.64 -17.20
CA ILE A 87 -10.29 7.23 -18.44
C ILE A 87 -11.77 6.87 -18.72
N THR A 88 -12.36 5.97 -17.92
CA THR A 88 -13.78 5.63 -17.99
C THR A 88 -14.56 6.37 -16.91
N ASP A 89 -15.74 6.85 -17.24
CA ASP A 89 -16.71 7.40 -16.29
C ASP A 89 -17.69 6.34 -15.76
N ASP A 90 -17.62 5.09 -16.27
CA ASP A 90 -18.48 4.00 -15.82
C ASP A 90 -17.86 3.31 -14.58
N ARG A 91 -18.54 3.48 -13.45
CA ARG A 91 -18.20 2.82 -12.18
C ARG A 91 -18.18 1.28 -12.31
N THR A 92 -19.05 0.70 -13.12
CA THR A 92 -19.18 -0.75 -13.30
C THR A 92 -17.96 -1.30 -14.02
N GLU A 93 -17.50 -0.61 -15.07
CA GLU A 93 -16.26 -0.96 -15.77
C GLU A 93 -15.05 -0.87 -14.86
N LEU A 94 -14.93 0.21 -14.08
CA LEU A 94 -13.84 0.36 -13.12
C LEU A 94 -13.85 -0.74 -12.06
N ALA A 95 -15.02 -1.07 -11.49
CA ALA A 95 -15.15 -2.14 -10.51
C ALA A 95 -14.77 -3.51 -11.11
N ALA A 96 -15.20 -3.79 -12.34
CA ALA A 96 -14.84 -5.02 -13.05
C ALA A 96 -13.34 -5.10 -13.34
N MET A 97 -12.70 -3.99 -13.72
CA MET A 97 -11.25 -3.92 -13.92
C MET A 97 -10.50 -4.21 -12.60
N LEU A 98 -10.88 -3.56 -11.50
CA LEU A 98 -10.24 -3.79 -10.20
C LEU A 98 -10.40 -5.23 -9.72
N ALA A 99 -11.55 -5.87 -9.96
CA ALA A 99 -11.75 -7.28 -9.66
C ALA A 99 -10.78 -8.18 -10.46
N LYS A 100 -10.65 -7.93 -11.77
CA LYS A 100 -9.69 -8.66 -12.64
C LYS A 100 -8.24 -8.45 -12.19
N TRP A 101 -7.87 -7.23 -11.84
CA TRP A 101 -6.52 -6.93 -11.30
C TRP A 101 -6.28 -7.61 -9.96
N THR A 102 -7.30 -7.72 -9.12
CA THR A 102 -7.18 -8.43 -7.84
C THR A 102 -6.90 -9.92 -8.05
N GLU A 103 -7.59 -10.56 -9.00
CA GLU A 103 -7.33 -11.96 -9.37
C GLU A 103 -5.93 -12.14 -9.97
N ALA A 104 -5.52 -11.24 -10.86
CA ALA A 104 -4.19 -11.24 -11.44
C ALA A 104 -3.10 -11.11 -10.37
N ALA A 105 -3.23 -10.13 -9.48
CA ALA A 105 -2.24 -9.86 -8.44
C ALA A 105 -2.09 -11.05 -7.48
N GLU A 106 -3.19 -11.69 -7.07
CA GLU A 106 -3.16 -12.87 -6.19
C GLU A 106 -2.41 -14.08 -6.79
N ARG A 107 -2.46 -14.21 -8.12
CA ARG A 107 -1.71 -15.24 -8.85
C ARG A 107 -0.24 -14.86 -8.97
N LEU A 108 0.04 -13.61 -9.34
CA LEU A 108 1.41 -13.11 -9.47
C LEU A 108 2.19 -13.15 -8.16
N THR A 109 1.55 -12.88 -7.01
CA THR A 109 2.21 -13.02 -5.69
C THR A 109 2.61 -14.46 -5.36
N ARG A 110 1.96 -15.45 -5.98
CA ARG A 110 2.31 -16.88 -5.89
C ARG A 110 3.27 -17.34 -6.98
N GLY A 111 3.71 -16.43 -7.86
CA GLY A 111 4.54 -16.75 -9.01
C GLY A 111 3.81 -17.50 -10.13
N GLU A 112 2.47 -17.44 -10.16
CA GLU A 112 1.65 -18.03 -11.22
C GLU A 112 1.45 -17.05 -12.37
N GLU A 113 1.43 -17.55 -13.61
CA GLU A 113 1.11 -16.76 -14.80
C GLU A 113 -0.31 -16.15 -14.71
N HIS A 114 -0.54 -15.01 -15.35
CA HIS A 114 -1.86 -14.42 -15.54
C HIS A 114 -2.70 -15.20 -16.57
N GLY A 115 -4.02 -15.19 -16.41
CA GLY A 115 -4.93 -15.90 -17.33
C GLY A 115 -4.92 -17.43 -17.20
N ARG A 116 -5.96 -18.08 -17.74
CA ARG A 116 -6.14 -19.54 -17.69
C ARG A 116 -5.07 -20.29 -18.48
N TYR A 117 -4.64 -19.71 -19.60
CA TYR A 117 -3.75 -20.32 -20.56
C TYR A 117 -2.34 -19.77 -20.49
N GLY A 118 -2.14 -18.69 -19.74
CA GLY A 118 -0.81 -18.16 -19.48
C GLY A 118 -0.15 -17.59 -20.73
N ALA A 119 1.18 -17.70 -20.79
CA ALA A 119 1.96 -17.14 -21.89
C ALA A 119 1.90 -17.98 -23.18
N THR A 120 1.73 -19.30 -23.07
CA THR A 120 1.91 -20.23 -24.21
C THR A 120 0.79 -21.25 -24.42
N GLY A 121 -0.17 -21.38 -23.50
CA GLY A 121 -1.21 -22.41 -23.55
C GLY A 121 -2.48 -22.04 -24.34
N GLY A 122 -2.55 -20.82 -24.91
CA GLY A 122 -3.75 -20.27 -25.53
C GLY A 122 -3.95 -20.66 -27.00
N PRO A 123 -5.08 -20.26 -27.62
CA PRO A 123 -5.29 -20.45 -29.07
C PRO A 123 -4.19 -19.78 -29.90
N ALA A 124 -3.69 -20.46 -30.93
CA ALA A 124 -2.53 -20.00 -31.71
C ALA A 124 -2.68 -18.63 -32.40
N LEU A 125 -3.92 -18.18 -32.62
CA LEU A 125 -4.24 -16.89 -33.26
C LEU A 125 -4.72 -15.83 -32.26
N ALA A 126 -4.82 -16.15 -30.97
CA ALA A 126 -5.16 -15.19 -29.93
C ALA A 126 -3.87 -14.57 -29.34
N PRO A 127 -3.90 -13.31 -28.89
CA PRO A 127 -2.84 -12.80 -28.02
C PRO A 127 -2.68 -13.70 -26.77
N PRO A 128 -1.46 -13.84 -26.24
CA PRO A 128 -1.25 -14.58 -24.99
C PRO A 128 -1.91 -13.82 -23.83
N GLU A 129 -2.28 -14.55 -22.77
CA GLU A 129 -2.92 -13.94 -21.60
C GLU A 129 -1.91 -13.38 -20.61
N ASP A 130 -0.75 -14.04 -20.48
CA ASP A 130 0.43 -13.52 -19.78
C ASP A 130 1.51 -13.14 -20.79
N THR A 131 2.37 -12.18 -20.46
CA THR A 131 3.42 -11.69 -21.33
C THR A 131 4.69 -12.55 -21.34
N GLY A 132 4.83 -13.51 -20.41
CA GLY A 132 5.98 -14.42 -20.30
C GLY A 132 6.94 -14.09 -19.18
#